data_AF-A0A6L2N1U3-F1
#
_entry.id   AF-A0A6L2N1U3-F1
#
_cell.length_a   1.000
_cell.length_b   1.000
_cell.length_c   1.000
_cell.angle_alpha   90.00
_cell.angle_beta   90.00
_cell.angle_gamma   90.00
#
_symmetry.space_group_name_H-M   'P 1'
#
loop_
_entity.id
_entity.type
_entity.pdbx_description
1 polymer ?
#
loop_
_entity_poly.entity_id
_entity_poly.type
_entity_poly.pdbx_seq_one_letter_code
_entity_poly.pdbx_strand_id
1 'polypeptide(L)'
;MNPEQQPFTYEVATLWYRAPEVYLQAPVYNSAVDMWAMGAIIAELFTLKPLFQGDSEADVMHKICSVLGAPTNSTWFGGLELAKNMCYRFPDLPGIKAKLEW
;
A
#
# COMPACT_ATOMS: atom_id res chain seq x y z
N MET A 1 -1.08 -29.65 -20.40
CA MET A 1 -1.16 -28.28 -19.85
C MET A 1 0.18 -27.99 -19.21
N ASN A 2 0.95 -27.05 -19.77
CA ASN A 2 2.27 -26.67 -19.24
C ASN A 2 2.05 -25.66 -18.08
N PRO A 3 2.51 -25.92 -16.85
CA PRO A 3 2.37 -24.99 -15.73
C PRO A 3 3.16 -23.67 -15.86
N GLU A 4 3.95 -23.48 -16.93
CA GLU A 4 4.86 -22.34 -17.10
C GLU A 4 4.27 -21.07 -17.73
N GLN A 5 2.96 -20.99 -17.94
CA GLN A 5 2.32 -19.80 -18.50
C GLN A 5 1.23 -19.25 -17.57
N GLN A 6 1.61 -18.92 -16.34
CA GLN A 6 0.91 -17.83 -15.67
C GLN A 6 1.31 -16.54 -16.42
N PRO A 7 0.35 -15.76 -16.97
CA PRO A 7 0.71 -14.49 -17.58
C PRO A 7 1.41 -13.65 -16.51
N PHE A 8 2.64 -13.22 -16.78
CA PHE A 8 3.29 -12.20 -15.94
C PHE A 8 2.44 -10.94 -16.06
N THR A 9 1.51 -10.73 -15.14
CA THR A 9 0.75 -9.50 -15.00
C THR A 9 1.70 -8.45 -14.42
N TYR A 10 2.60 -7.95 -15.26
CA TYR A 10 3.61 -6.94 -14.92
C TYR A 10 2.96 -5.71 -14.23
N GLU A 11 1.74 -5.36 -14.62
CA GLU A 11 0.96 -4.28 -14.01
C GLU A 11 0.59 -4.59 -12.55
N VAL A 12 0.28 -5.84 -12.22
CA VAL A 12 -0.10 -6.28 -10.87
C VAL A 12 1.13 -6.35 -9.95
N ALA A 13 2.27 -6.81 -10.46
CA ALA A 13 3.51 -6.81 -9.68
C ALA A 13 3.97 -5.37 -9.34
N THR A 14 3.82 -4.44 -10.29
CA THR A 14 4.16 -3.02 -10.05
C THR A 14 3.18 -2.34 -9.07
N LEU A 15 1.95 -2.84 -8.99
CA LEU A 15 0.90 -2.30 -8.13
C LEU A 15 1.21 -2.52 -6.64
N TRP A 16 1.81 -3.64 -6.23
CA TRP A 16 2.00 -3.97 -4.80
C TRP A 16 3.00 -3.07 -4.06
N TYR A 17 3.88 -2.39 -4.79
CA TYR A 17 4.96 -1.56 -4.23
C TYR A 17 4.68 -0.05 -4.35
N ARG A 18 3.52 0.34 -4.88
CA ARG A 18 3.18 1.74 -5.12
C ARG A 18 2.70 2.41 -3.82
N ALA A 19 3.13 3.65 -3.62
CA ALA A 19 2.81 4.43 -2.42
C ALA A 19 1.35 4.91 -2.39
N PRO A 20 0.72 5.06 -1.21
CA PRO A 20 -0.68 5.42 -1.06
C PRO A 20 -1.03 6.76 -1.72
N GLU A 21 -0.12 7.73 -1.69
CA GLU A 21 -0.27 9.05 -2.32
C GLU A 21 -0.40 8.99 -3.85
N VAL A 22 0.12 7.94 -4.48
CA VAL A 22 -0.01 7.74 -5.94
C VAL A 22 -1.43 7.34 -6.31
N TYR A 23 -2.08 6.49 -5.50
CA TYR A 23 -3.50 6.16 -5.71
C TYR A 23 -4.40 7.36 -5.41
N LEU A 24 -3.99 8.21 -4.47
CA LEU A 24 -4.69 9.46 -4.15
C LEU A 24 -4.33 10.62 -5.09
N GLN A 25 -3.64 10.33 -6.20
CA GLN A 25 -3.30 11.28 -7.26
C GLN A 25 -2.64 12.56 -6.75
N ALA A 26 -1.69 12.41 -5.82
CA ALA A 26 -0.92 13.54 -5.32
C ALA A 26 -0.30 14.32 -6.49
N PRO A 27 -0.38 15.66 -6.49
CA PRO A 27 0.09 16.47 -7.62
C PRO A 27 1.60 16.46 -7.78
N VAL A 28 2.34 16.07 -6.73
CA VAL A 28 3.80 16.01 -6.73
C VAL A 28 4.25 14.72 -6.06
N TYR A 29 5.07 13.95 -6.79
CA TYR A 29 5.79 12.80 -6.28
C TYR A 29 7.23 13.18 -5.99
N ASN A 30 7.78 12.68 -4.88
CA ASN A 30 9.18 12.89 -4.51
C ASN A 30 9.80 11.54 -4.14
N SER A 31 11.04 11.54 -3.65
CA SER A 31 11.76 10.32 -3.26
C SER A 31 11.08 9.48 -2.17
N ALA A 32 10.04 9.98 -1.49
CA ALA A 32 9.27 9.19 -0.52
C ALA A 32 8.55 8.00 -1.17
N VAL A 33 8.15 8.10 -2.45
CA VAL A 33 7.50 6.97 -3.14
C VAL A 33 8.47 5.80 -3.32
N ASP A 34 9.75 6.09 -3.53
CA ASP A 34 10.81 5.07 -3.63
C ASP A 34 11.08 4.45 -2.25
N MET A 35 11.07 5.26 -1.19
CA MET A 35 11.23 4.78 0.18
C MET A 35 10.08 3.87 0.62
N TRP A 36 8.85 4.16 0.17
CA TRP A 36 7.70 3.28 0.37
C TRP A 36 7.91 1.93 -0.31
N ALA A 37 8.25 1.94 -1.60
CA ALA A 37 8.52 0.72 -2.37
C ALA A 37 9.63 -0.12 -1.72
N MET A 38 10.72 0.53 -1.30
CA MET A 38 11.82 -0.11 -0.59
C MET A 38 11.33 -0.77 0.71
N GLY A 39 10.49 -0.10 1.51
CA GLY A 39 9.92 -0.66 2.73
C GLY A 39 9.06 -1.90 2.47
N ALA A 40 8.22 -1.86 1.43
CA ALA A 40 7.40 -3.00 1.02
C ALA A 40 8.26 -4.19 0.56
N ILE A 41 9.33 -3.95 -0.22
CA ILE A 41 10.28 -4.97 -0.67
C ILE A 41 11.03 -5.57 0.51
N ILE A 42 11.52 -4.75 1.45
CA ILE A 42 12.21 -5.24 2.65
C ILE A 42 11.30 -6.17 3.45
N ALA A 43 10.03 -5.77 3.68
CA ALA A 43 9.07 -6.61 4.38
C ALA A 43 8.78 -7.93 3.63
N GLU A 44 8.71 -7.89 2.30
CA GLU A 44 8.58 -9.10 1.48
C GLU A 44 9.80 -10.01 1.59
N LEU A 45 11.02 -9.47 1.61
CA LEU A 45 12.23 -10.28 1.80
C LEU A 45 12.22 -11.04 3.13
N PHE A 46 11.67 -10.44 4.19
CA PHE A 46 11.54 -11.11 5.50
C PHE A 46 10.41 -12.15 5.55
N THR A 47 9.33 -11.93 4.81
CA THR A 47 8.12 -12.77 4.87
C THR A 47 8.01 -13.77 3.72
N LEU A 48 8.87 -13.64 2.71
CA LEU A 48 8.85 -14.33 1.41
C LEU A 48 7.50 -14.20 0.68
N LYS A 49 6.74 -13.15 0.98
CA LYS A 49 5.43 -12.86 0.38
C LYS A 49 5.25 -11.34 0.23
N PRO A 50 4.67 -10.84 -0.87
CA PRO A 50 4.46 -9.41 -1.04
C PRO A 50 3.57 -8.85 0.08
N LEU A 51 4.02 -7.75 0.70
CA LEU A 51 3.34 -7.16 1.86
C LEU A 51 1.92 -6.69 1.52
N PHE A 52 1.73 -6.13 0.31
CA PHE A 52 0.46 -5.60 -0.17
C PHE A 52 0.00 -6.30 -1.46
N GLN A 53 -0.03 -7.63 -1.45
CA GLN A 53 -0.46 -8.43 -2.58
C GLN A 53 -1.95 -8.24 -2.89
N GLY A 54 -2.31 -7.36 -3.83
CA GLY A 54 -3.70 -7.10 -4.22
C GLY A 54 -3.96 -7.13 -5.73
N ASP A 55 -5.20 -7.40 -6.10
CA ASP A 55 -5.61 -7.62 -7.50
C ASP A 55 -6.13 -6.34 -8.18
N SER A 56 -6.30 -5.26 -7.42
CA SER A 56 -6.73 -3.95 -7.91
C SER A 56 -6.20 -2.83 -7.01
N GLU A 57 -6.24 -1.58 -7.48
CA GLU A 57 -5.83 -0.40 -6.69
C GLU A 57 -6.60 -0.28 -5.37
N ALA A 58 -7.92 -0.55 -5.42
CA ALA A 58 -8.76 -0.52 -4.23
C ALA A 58 -8.38 -1.62 -3.22
N ASP A 59 -8.06 -2.82 -3.70
CA ASP A 59 -7.62 -3.94 -2.86
C ASP A 59 -6.25 -3.68 -2.22
N VAL A 60 -5.30 -3.10 -2.96
CA VAL A 60 -4.01 -2.69 -2.39
C VAL A 60 -4.19 -1.61 -1.34
N MET A 61 -4.98 -0.56 -1.60
CA MET A 61 -5.28 0.47 -0.60
C MET A 61 -5.93 -0.12 0.66
N HIS A 62 -6.81 -1.10 0.51
CA HIS A 62 -7.40 -1.82 1.63
C HIS A 62 -6.33 -2.58 2.43
N LYS A 63 -5.42 -3.32 1.76
CA LYS A 63 -4.32 -4.06 2.40
C LYS A 63 -3.33 -3.14 3.11
N ILE A 64 -3.04 -1.98 2.54
CA ILE A 64 -2.23 -0.94 3.20
C ILE A 64 -2.86 -0.56 4.54
N CYS A 65 -4.17 -0.28 4.54
CA CYS A 65 -4.89 0.05 5.77
C CYS A 65 -5.00 -1.14 6.74
N SER A 66 -5.04 -2.39 6.26
CA SER A 66 -5.01 -3.57 7.13
C SER A 66 -3.71 -3.67 7.93
N VAL A 67 -2.58 -3.24 7.34
CA VAL A 67 -1.26 -3.29 7.99
C VAL A 67 -1.03 -2.05 8.84
N LEU A 68 -1.22 -0.85 8.29
CA LEU A 68 -0.87 0.42 8.93
C LEU A 68 -2.01 1.06 9.74
N GLY A 69 -3.25 0.61 9.50
CA GLY A 69 -4.46 1.26 9.99
C GLY A 69 -4.95 2.37 9.07
N ALA A 70 -6.18 2.83 9.32
CA ALA A 70 -6.72 4.00 8.65
C ALA A 70 -5.91 5.27 9.04
N PRO A 71 -5.59 6.16 8.09
CA PRO A 71 -4.91 7.40 8.42
C PRO A 71 -5.80 8.32 9.27
N THR A 72 -5.16 9.06 10.16
CA THR A 72 -5.75 10.04 11.07
C THR A 72 -5.04 11.37 10.89
N ASN A 73 -5.59 12.46 11.43
CA ASN A 73 -4.94 13.78 11.39
C ASN A 73 -3.52 13.76 11.99
N SER A 74 -3.28 12.91 12.98
CA SER A 74 -1.96 12.75 13.62
C SER A 74 -1.00 11.87 12.83
N THR A 75 -1.49 10.89 12.06
CA THR A 75 -0.62 9.95 11.34
C THR A 75 -0.32 10.44 9.92
N TRP A 76 -1.31 10.99 9.21
CA TRP A 76 -1.12 11.47 7.83
C TRP A 76 -2.19 12.48 7.40
N PHE A 77 -2.10 13.72 7.90
CA PHE A 77 -3.00 14.81 7.54
C PHE A 77 -3.07 15.08 6.03
N GLY A 78 -1.92 15.11 5.35
CA GLY A 78 -1.86 15.35 3.90
C GLY A 78 -2.61 14.29 3.09
N GLY A 79 -2.54 13.01 3.49
CA GLY A 79 -3.28 11.93 2.83
C GLY A 79 -4.79 12.05 2.98
N LEU A 80 -5.27 12.56 4.12
CA LEU A 80 -6.69 12.83 4.32
C LEU A 80 -7.22 13.93 3.39
N GLU A 81 -6.44 15.00 3.18
CA GLU A 81 -6.81 16.06 2.23
C GLU A 81 -6.82 15.55 0.78
N LEU A 82 -5.84 14.73 0.39
CA LEU A 82 -5.84 14.11 -0.93
C LEU A 82 -7.07 13.20 -1.13
N ALA A 83 -7.37 12.35 -0.16
CA ALA A 83 -8.55 11.49 -0.18
C ALA A 83 -9.85 12.28 -0.29
N LYS A 84 -9.97 13.39 0.45
CA LYS A 84 -11.13 14.29 0.38
C LYS A 84 -11.34 14.88 -1.02
N ASN A 85 -10.26 15.30 -1.68
CA ASN A 85 -10.33 15.83 -3.05
C ASN A 85 -10.83 14.80 -4.07
N MET A 86 -10.60 13.50 -3.80
CA MET A 86 -11.05 12.39 -4.63
C MET A 86 -12.37 11.76 -4.16
N CYS A 87 -13.02 12.30 -3.12
CA CYS A 87 -14.15 11.66 -2.45
C CYS A 87 -13.86 10.22 -2.00
N TYR A 88 -12.60 9.89 -1.72
CA TYR A 88 -12.18 8.59 -1.25
C TYR A 88 -12.34 8.50 0.28
N ARG A 89 -12.83 7.35 0.75
CA ARG A 89 -12.96 7.05 2.18
C ARG A 89 -12.14 5.81 2.51
N PHE A 90 -11.18 5.97 3.41
CA PHE A 90 -10.39 4.85 3.93
C PHE A 90 -11.27 3.84 4.68
N PRO A 91 -10.96 2.54 4.58
CA PRO A 91 -11.61 1.52 5.42
C PRO A 91 -11.20 1.72 6.88
N ASP A 92 -12.16 1.57 7.80
CA ASP A 92 -11.92 1.71 9.24
C ASP A 92 -11.26 0.44 9.79
N LEU A 93 -9.92 0.42 9.72
CA LEU A 93 -9.09 -0.71 10.14
C LEU A 93 -8.10 -0.25 11.22
N PRO A 94 -7.93 -1.02 12.31
CA PRO A 94 -7.05 -0.63 13.42
C PRO A 94 -5.56 -0.80 13.12
N GLY A 95 -5.20 -1.42 11.99
CA GLY A 95 -3.82 -1.79 11.66
C GLY A 95 -3.29 -2.93 12.52
N ILE A 96 -2.11 -3.43 12.17
CA ILE A 96 -1.39 -4.40 12.99
C ILE A 96 -0.69 -3.64 14.11
N LYS A 97 -1.18 -3.80 15.35
CA LYS A 97 -0.41 -3.38 16.52
C LYS A 97 0.74 -4.34 16.70
N ALA A 98 1.96 -3.92 16.37
CA ALA A 98 3.15 -4.64 16.77
C ALA A 98 3.14 -4.75 18.30
N LYS A 99 2.88 -5.95 18.83
CA LYS A 99 3.12 -6.26 20.23
C LYS A 99 4.64 -6.27 20.41
N LEU A 100 5.21 -5.10 20.67
CA LEU A 100 6.55 -4.99 21.19
C LEU A 100 6.47 -5.29 22.70
N GLU A 101 6.33 -6.57 23.02
CA GLU A 101 6.58 -7.09 24.37
C GLU A 101 8.07 -7.46 24.42
N TRP A 102 8.90 -6.50 24.84
CA TRP A 102 10.25 -6.73 25.34
C TRP A 102 10.27 -6.39 26.82
#